data_AF-A0A7L7TGI9-F1
#
_entry.id   AF-A0A7L7TGI9-F1
#
_cell.length_a   1.000
_cell.length_b   1.000
_cell.length_c   1.000
_cell.angle_alpha   90.00
_cell.angle_beta   90.00
_cell.angle_gamma   90.00
#
_symmetry.space_group_name_H-M   'P 1'
#
loop_
_entity.id
_entity.type
_entity.pdbx_description
1 polymer ?
#
loop_
_entity_poly.entity_id
_entity_poly.type
_entity_poly.pdbx_seq_one_letter_code
_entity_poly.pdbx_strand_id
1 'polypeptide(L)'
;MQSNFSLSDADVRRLVDDAQHSLNIDLLRSHIYRFVSLRKEMAVAIHNAAQERSDLVRIVETANKVLTEDRSTGLLSLLDRKGLISGHREKLRVQLQTNKQLAEQNADFRQRLSASQHSAAPTQALREQVTKLTTQLTNLTARHEQALQDLEQVQHEKAVSPSFEPVSAPAAGQSEDLLAKVAQQADEIERLQNELNGVRGALNERRQNELAVAVTTQAAETPELEKIQTMFRDQVSGYLAENLQLSQALRTNKEALETLTSSLRHVEGLLEAASQTNTESSLTIQDLRSQITTAEGLIHQLQEDLVARDNTIGQLQAEILKSQQELTLAQKNESQLKEQLSAAQGTIADQSGRIDALTLNQGNLSEQVVKLTQQNGESEQQVQSLQHCIQQHIDQIEGIQRQLDETVTNWQNQQSASTEELAQRDELISGQRAEMAALEASKSALERTVIALTENTQNLVQVKQALEGALKANSTERRRITSLAKDTALDLCSALQANKALKSQVNDLQATVNELNSRLQTASKVIHFAGPASRREAPAEEVPTFVEESSIEHSGPGNSM
;
A
#
# COMPACT_ATOMS: atom_id res chain seq x y z
N MET A 1 45.24 14.37 30.09
CA MET A 1 44.95 14.85 31.46
C MET A 1 46.09 15.74 31.89
N GLN A 2 45.81 16.91 32.48
CA GLN A 2 46.86 17.73 33.08
C GLN A 2 47.29 17.10 34.41
N SER A 3 48.60 17.07 34.68
CA SER A 3 49.13 16.62 35.95
C SER A 3 49.09 17.80 36.93
N ASN A 4 48.34 17.67 38.04
CA ASN A 4 48.25 18.71 39.09
C ASN A 4 49.52 18.81 39.95
N PHE A 5 50.69 18.46 39.40
CA PHE A 5 51.97 18.39 40.10
C PHE A 5 52.86 19.59 39.71
N SER A 6 52.51 20.77 40.24
CA SER A 6 53.24 22.03 40.00
C SER A 6 53.56 22.76 41.31
N LEU A 7 54.33 22.10 42.18
CA LEU A 7 55.24 22.84 43.06
C LEU A 7 56.44 23.25 42.22
N SER A 8 56.82 24.53 42.25
CA SER A 8 58.01 24.97 41.53
C SER A 8 59.26 24.48 42.23
N ASP A 9 60.36 24.33 41.48
CA ASP A 9 61.66 23.98 42.07
C ASP A 9 62.13 25.06 43.07
N ALA A 10 61.62 26.29 42.96
CA ALA A 10 61.84 27.36 43.94
C ALA A 10 61.09 27.15 45.27
N ASP A 11 59.91 26.52 45.26
CA ASP A 11 59.16 26.20 46.48
C ASP A 11 59.83 25.07 47.27
N VAL A 12 60.38 24.07 46.55
CA VAL A 12 61.17 22.99 47.14
C VAL A 12 62.47 23.55 47.73
N ARG A 13 63.18 24.44 47.02
CA ARG A 13 64.38 25.12 47.54
C ARG A 13 64.08 25.95 48.78
N ARG A 14 63.03 26.78 48.77
CA ARG A 14 62.59 27.54 49.97
C ARG A 14 62.30 26.63 51.17
N LEU A 15 61.59 25.52 50.97
CA LEU A 15 61.33 24.54 52.04
C LEU A 15 62.61 23.89 52.59
N VAL A 16 63.67 23.77 51.79
CA VAL A 16 65.01 23.31 52.25
C VAL A 16 65.78 24.43 52.94
N ASP A 17 65.80 25.64 52.38
CA ASP A 17 66.51 26.80 52.94
C ASP A 17 65.95 27.18 54.31
N ASP A 18 64.61 27.27 54.44
CA ASP A 18 63.93 27.51 55.72
C ASP A 18 64.24 26.41 56.76
N ALA A 19 64.36 25.16 56.31
CA ALA A 19 64.68 24.03 57.19
C ALA A 19 66.17 23.92 57.55
N GLN A 20 67.06 24.61 56.84
CA GLN A 20 68.49 24.69 57.18
C GLN A 20 68.81 25.89 58.09
N HIS A 21 68.05 26.98 57.99
CA HIS A 21 68.37 28.25 58.67
C HIS A 21 67.42 28.63 59.81
N SER A 22 66.24 28.00 59.92
CA SER A 22 65.29 28.30 61.01
C SER A 22 65.56 27.51 62.28
N LEU A 23 65.65 28.22 63.42
CA LEU A 23 65.66 27.64 64.76
C LEU A 23 64.25 27.39 65.33
N ASN A 24 63.19 27.70 64.58
CA ASN A 24 61.80 27.52 65.03
C ASN A 24 61.35 26.06 64.85
N ILE A 25 61.24 25.35 65.97
CA ILE A 25 60.86 23.93 66.05
C ILE A 25 59.50 23.64 65.41
N ASP A 26 58.50 24.51 65.57
CA ASP A 26 57.17 24.26 65.00
C ASP A 26 57.13 24.50 63.48
N LEU A 27 57.93 25.45 62.97
CA LEU A 27 58.11 25.63 61.53
C LEU A 27 58.82 24.42 60.91
N LEU A 28 59.92 23.97 61.52
CA LEU A 28 60.63 22.74 61.14
C LEU A 28 59.69 21.53 61.13
N ARG A 29 58.87 21.37 62.18
CA ARG A 29 57.90 20.27 62.30
C ARG A 29 56.83 20.32 61.22
N SER A 30 56.31 21.52 60.91
CA SER A 30 55.40 21.76 59.79
C SER A 30 56.02 21.38 58.44
N HIS A 31 57.27 21.80 58.20
CA HIS A 31 57.99 21.50 56.96
C HIS A 31 58.28 19.99 56.83
N ILE A 32 58.65 19.31 57.91
CA ILE A 32 58.81 17.85 57.93
C ILE A 32 57.49 17.14 57.60
N TYR A 33 56.35 17.52 58.20
CA TYR A 33 55.05 16.93 57.84
C TYR A 33 54.69 17.18 56.37
N ARG A 34 54.96 18.38 55.85
CA ARG A 34 54.71 18.73 54.45
C ARG A 34 55.57 17.91 53.49
N PHE A 35 56.87 17.75 53.78
CA PHE A 35 57.77 16.86 53.03
C PHE A 35 57.32 15.40 53.05
N VAL A 36 56.83 14.89 54.20
CA VAL A 36 56.34 13.50 54.32
C VAL A 36 55.06 13.30 53.51
N SER A 37 54.13 14.26 53.50
CA SER A 37 52.92 14.20 52.67
C SER A 37 53.28 14.22 51.18
N LEU A 38 54.09 15.19 50.75
CA LEU A 38 54.56 15.31 49.36
C LEU A 38 55.29 14.05 48.88
N ARG A 39 56.14 13.44 49.72
CA ARG A 39 56.82 12.18 49.38
C ARG A 39 55.85 11.02 49.22
N LYS A 40 54.76 10.97 50.00
CA LYS A 40 53.70 9.96 49.90
C LYS A 40 52.85 10.17 48.64
N GLU A 41 52.46 11.41 48.35
CA GLU A 41 51.71 11.79 47.14
C GLU A 41 52.53 11.51 45.87
N MET A 42 53.81 11.86 45.85
CA MET A 42 54.71 11.57 44.73
C MET A 42 54.92 10.06 44.53
N ALA A 43 54.96 9.27 45.61
CA ALA A 43 55.03 7.81 45.51
C ALA A 43 53.76 7.20 44.90
N VAL A 44 52.57 7.73 45.23
CA VAL A 44 51.30 7.31 44.60
C VAL A 44 51.26 7.72 43.11
N ALA A 45 51.68 8.94 42.77
CA ALA A 45 51.77 9.38 41.37
C ALA A 45 52.72 8.50 40.54
N ILE A 46 53.88 8.12 41.10
CA ILE A 46 54.84 7.19 40.47
C ILE A 46 54.22 5.80 40.29
N HIS A 47 53.45 5.30 41.26
CA HIS A 47 52.78 4.00 41.18
C HIS A 47 51.72 3.98 40.06
N ASN A 48 50.86 5.01 40.02
CA ASN A 48 49.83 5.14 38.99
C ASN A 48 50.46 5.23 37.58
N ALA A 49 51.50 6.06 37.41
CA ALA A 49 52.22 6.19 36.14
C ALA A 49 53.00 4.91 35.73
N ALA A 50 53.34 4.05 36.68
CA ALA A 50 53.88 2.71 36.39
C ALA A 50 52.79 1.73 35.95
N GLN A 51 51.60 1.82 36.56
CA GLN A 51 50.44 0.99 36.22
C GLN A 51 49.88 1.34 34.83
N GLU A 52 49.70 2.61 34.49
CA GLU A 52 49.33 3.07 33.14
C GLU A 52 50.31 2.56 32.07
N ARG A 53 51.61 2.52 32.39
CA ARG A 53 52.64 1.96 31.49
C ARG A 53 52.54 0.44 31.35
N SER A 54 52.16 -0.28 32.42
CA SER A 54 51.88 -1.72 32.36
C SER A 54 50.68 -2.01 31.46
N ASP A 55 49.60 -1.24 31.60
CA ASP A 55 48.39 -1.41 30.79
C ASP A 55 48.63 -1.01 29.32
N LEU A 56 49.43 0.02 29.04
CA LEU A 56 49.87 0.35 27.68
C LEU A 56 50.69 -0.79 27.03
N VAL A 57 51.61 -1.42 27.75
CA VAL A 57 52.35 -2.59 27.25
C VAL A 57 51.37 -3.73 26.94
N ARG A 58 50.44 -4.01 27.85
CA ARG A 58 49.43 -5.07 27.71
C ARG A 58 48.49 -4.83 26.52
N ILE A 59 48.13 -3.57 26.26
CA ILE A 59 47.35 -3.16 25.07
C ILE A 59 48.18 -3.37 23.79
N VAL A 60 49.46 -3.02 23.78
CA VAL A 60 50.36 -3.23 22.62
C VAL A 60 50.60 -4.71 22.34
N GLU A 61 50.75 -5.55 23.37
CA GLU A 61 50.84 -7.01 23.22
C GLU A 61 49.52 -7.59 22.66
N THR A 62 48.37 -7.16 23.20
CA THR A 62 47.05 -7.59 22.73
C THR A 62 46.80 -7.17 21.27
N ALA A 63 47.18 -5.94 20.90
CA ALA A 63 47.07 -5.44 19.52
C ALA A 63 47.98 -6.21 18.55
N ASN A 64 49.22 -6.52 18.94
CA ASN A 64 50.10 -7.38 18.14
C ASN A 64 49.55 -8.81 18.01
N LYS A 65 48.94 -9.35 19.07
CA LYS A 65 48.31 -10.68 19.05
C LYS A 65 47.12 -10.72 18.09
N VAL A 66 46.22 -9.74 18.14
CA VAL A 66 45.13 -9.59 17.15
C VAL A 66 45.68 -9.44 15.72
N LEU A 67 46.67 -8.57 15.50
CA LEU A 67 47.30 -8.37 14.18
C LEU A 67 48.03 -9.61 13.62
N THR A 68 48.36 -10.60 14.46
CA THR A 68 48.96 -11.87 14.05
C THR A 68 47.94 -13.00 13.91
N GLU A 69 46.94 -13.08 14.79
CA GLU A 69 45.84 -14.06 14.70
C GLU A 69 44.92 -13.77 13.50
N ASP A 70 44.62 -12.50 13.22
CA ASP A 70 43.79 -12.04 12.09
C ASP A 70 44.54 -12.05 10.74
N ARG A 71 45.70 -12.75 10.67
CA ARG A 71 46.28 -13.24 9.41
C ARG A 71 45.67 -14.56 8.96
N SER A 72 45.06 -15.34 9.87
CA SER A 72 44.46 -16.65 9.57
C SER A 72 43.08 -16.56 8.91
N THR A 73 42.36 -15.46 9.12
CA THR A 73 40.97 -15.21 8.69
C THR A 73 40.85 -14.73 7.23
N GLY A 74 41.96 -14.38 6.58
CA GLY A 74 42.02 -13.96 5.18
C GLY A 74 41.46 -12.55 4.87
N LEU A 75 40.57 -11.99 5.68
CA LEU A 75 39.89 -10.71 5.41
C LEU A 75 40.87 -9.54 5.23
N LEU A 76 41.83 -9.35 6.15
CA LEU A 76 42.84 -8.30 5.97
C LEU A 76 43.79 -8.59 4.79
N SER A 77 44.00 -9.85 4.40
CA SER A 77 44.80 -10.15 3.20
C SER A 77 44.08 -9.74 1.91
N LEU A 78 42.75 -9.90 1.85
CA LEU A 78 41.92 -9.42 0.74
C LEU A 78 41.87 -7.89 0.67
N LEU A 79 41.83 -7.21 1.81
CA LEU A 79 41.88 -5.75 1.87
C LEU A 79 43.25 -5.19 1.45
N ASP A 80 44.35 -5.85 1.84
CA ASP A 80 45.70 -5.52 1.36
C ASP A 80 45.84 -5.74 -0.15
N ARG A 81 45.33 -6.88 -0.65
CA ARG A 81 45.41 -7.25 -2.07
C ARG A 81 44.55 -6.35 -2.97
N LYS A 82 43.59 -5.63 -2.40
CA LYS A 82 42.83 -4.53 -3.05
C LYS A 82 43.45 -3.14 -2.83
N GLY A 83 44.58 -3.03 -2.14
CA GLY A 83 45.27 -1.76 -1.85
C GLY A 83 44.56 -0.85 -0.84
N LEU A 84 43.42 -1.27 -0.28
CA LEU A 84 42.56 -0.43 0.56
C LEU A 84 43.15 -0.13 1.94
N ILE A 85 44.00 -1.02 2.46
CA ILE A 85 44.64 -0.87 3.78
C ILE A 85 46.16 -0.86 3.74
N SER A 86 46.81 -1.09 2.60
CA SER A 86 48.27 -1.26 2.54
C SER A 86 49.02 0.00 2.98
N GLY A 87 48.59 1.17 2.52
CA GLY A 87 49.13 2.46 2.97
C GLY A 87 48.88 2.78 4.45
N HIS A 88 47.83 2.22 5.06
CA HIS A 88 47.58 2.33 6.51
C HIS A 88 48.36 1.29 7.31
N ARG A 89 48.50 0.06 6.81
CA ARG A 89 49.34 -1.00 7.39
C ARG A 89 50.81 -0.58 7.42
N GLU A 90 51.32 0.03 6.35
CA GLU A 90 52.71 0.48 6.33
C GLU A 90 52.93 1.69 7.25
N LYS A 91 52.00 2.66 7.29
CA LYS A 91 52.05 3.76 8.29
C LYS A 91 52.04 3.24 9.73
N LEU A 92 51.17 2.27 10.04
CA LEU A 92 51.09 1.66 11.37
C LEU A 92 52.34 0.83 11.69
N ARG A 93 52.88 0.09 10.71
CA ARG A 93 54.13 -0.68 10.84
C ARG A 93 55.31 0.26 11.11
N VAL A 94 55.43 1.35 10.37
CA VAL A 94 56.45 2.38 10.58
C VAL A 94 56.30 3.00 11.97
N GLN A 95 55.10 3.40 12.39
CA GLN A 95 54.86 3.93 13.75
C GLN A 95 55.20 2.92 14.86
N LEU A 96 54.87 1.64 14.69
CA LEU A 96 55.25 0.58 15.64
C LEU A 96 56.78 0.39 15.66
N GLN A 97 57.46 0.57 14.53
CA GLN A 97 58.92 0.48 14.44
C GLN A 97 59.60 1.70 15.07
N THR A 98 59.12 2.94 14.87
CA THR A 98 59.64 4.11 15.61
C THR A 98 59.33 4.04 17.10
N ASN A 99 58.14 3.56 17.50
CA ASN A 99 57.82 3.34 18.91
C ASN A 99 58.71 2.27 19.55
N LYS A 100 59.08 1.21 18.81
CA LYS A 100 60.05 0.20 19.25
C LYS A 100 61.46 0.78 19.39
N GLN A 101 61.91 1.58 18.42
CA GLN A 101 63.20 2.29 18.50
C GLN A 101 63.23 3.30 19.66
N LEU A 102 62.12 4.02 19.91
CA LEU A 102 61.97 4.90 21.08
C LEU A 102 61.97 4.12 22.39
N ALA A 103 61.37 2.92 22.44
CA ALA A 103 61.43 2.05 23.61
C ALA A 103 62.85 1.53 23.87
N GLU A 104 63.58 1.14 22.82
CA GLU A 104 64.99 0.72 22.87
C GLU A 104 65.93 1.86 23.28
N GLN A 105 65.74 3.07 22.72
CA GLN A 105 66.45 4.29 23.16
C GLN A 105 66.12 4.63 24.62
N ASN A 106 64.87 4.50 25.07
CA ASN A 106 64.51 4.69 26.47
C ASN A 106 65.08 3.59 27.40
N ALA A 107 65.29 2.37 26.90
CA ALA A 107 65.98 1.32 27.62
C ALA A 107 67.49 1.64 27.76
N ASP A 108 68.14 2.09 26.69
CA ASP A 108 69.53 2.57 26.71
C ASP A 108 69.69 3.80 27.63
N PHE A 109 68.79 4.79 27.56
CA PHE A 109 68.76 5.91 28.51
C PHE A 109 68.61 5.44 29.96
N ARG A 110 67.76 4.43 30.25
CA ARG A 110 67.67 3.85 31.60
C ARG A 110 68.93 3.08 32.00
N GLN A 111 69.58 2.39 31.06
CA GLN A 111 70.83 1.67 31.30
C GLN A 111 71.95 2.68 31.64
N ARG A 112 72.07 3.76 30.87
CA ARG A 112 72.96 4.91 31.16
C ARG A 112 72.62 5.60 32.49
N LEU A 113 71.33 5.76 32.83
CA LEU A 113 70.92 6.32 34.12
C LEU A 113 71.31 5.41 35.30
N SER A 114 71.13 4.08 35.16
CA SER A 114 71.51 3.11 36.18
C SER A 114 73.03 2.99 36.35
N ALA A 115 73.80 3.13 35.26
CA ALA A 115 75.25 3.24 35.30
C ALA A 115 75.71 4.54 35.98
N SER A 116 75.05 5.67 35.68
CA SER A 116 75.28 6.95 36.36
C SER A 116 74.97 6.90 37.86
N GLN A 117 74.01 6.08 38.28
CA GLN A 117 73.71 5.85 39.70
C GLN A 117 74.72 4.94 40.43
N HIS A 118 75.71 4.35 39.73
CA HIS A 118 76.74 3.49 40.33
C HIS A 118 78.15 4.09 40.37
N SER A 119 78.35 5.35 39.97
CA SER A 119 79.63 6.06 40.10
C SER A 119 79.75 6.92 41.38
N ALA A 120 79.19 6.45 42.50
CA ALA A 120 79.17 7.17 43.78
C ALA A 120 80.41 6.91 44.65
N ALA A 121 81.60 7.20 44.11
CA ALA A 121 82.90 6.90 44.75
C ALA A 121 83.84 8.12 44.90
N PRO A 122 83.42 9.18 45.62
CA PRO A 122 84.38 9.83 46.53
C PRO A 122 83.82 10.22 47.91
N THR A 123 82.51 10.04 48.17
CA THR A 123 81.82 10.63 49.34
C THR A 123 81.94 9.85 50.65
N GLN A 124 82.63 8.70 50.67
CA GLN A 124 82.92 7.95 51.90
C GLN A 124 84.20 8.47 52.60
N ALA A 125 85.27 8.73 51.84
CA ALA A 125 86.54 9.26 52.38
C ALA A 125 86.35 10.61 53.10
N LEU A 126 85.51 11.50 52.57
CA LEU A 126 85.21 12.78 53.22
C LEU A 126 84.51 12.62 54.59
N ARG A 127 83.66 11.59 54.75
CA ARG A 127 82.93 11.35 56.02
C ARG A 127 83.86 10.80 57.10
N GLU A 128 84.81 9.95 56.73
CA GLU A 128 85.87 9.47 57.62
C GLU A 128 86.82 10.61 58.00
N GLN A 129 87.15 11.51 57.08
CA GLN A 129 88.00 12.67 57.35
C GLN A 129 87.30 13.70 58.28
N VAL A 130 86.01 13.98 58.09
CA VAL A 130 85.22 14.84 58.97
C VAL A 130 85.09 14.24 60.37
N THR A 131 84.72 12.97 60.51
CA THR A 131 84.60 12.33 61.85
C THR A 131 85.92 12.27 62.61
N LYS A 132 87.05 12.13 61.89
CA LYS A 132 88.40 12.21 62.47
C LYS A 132 88.77 13.63 62.93
N LEU A 133 88.33 14.67 62.22
CA LEU A 133 88.50 16.06 62.65
C LEU A 133 87.58 16.41 63.83
N THR A 134 86.32 15.95 63.86
CA THR A 134 85.40 16.17 65.00
C THR A 134 85.90 15.51 66.29
N THR A 135 86.51 14.32 66.19
CA THR A 135 87.14 13.65 67.35
C THR A 135 88.47 14.28 67.77
N GLN A 136 89.20 14.93 66.86
CA GLN A 136 90.36 15.74 67.23
C GLN A 136 89.97 17.07 67.90
N LEU A 137 88.92 17.74 67.41
CA LEU A 137 88.44 19.00 67.96
C LEU A 137 87.93 18.84 69.41
N THR A 138 87.11 17.80 69.66
CA THR A 138 86.58 17.50 71.00
C THR A 138 87.68 17.14 72.01
N ASN A 139 88.73 16.42 71.60
CA ASN A 139 89.91 16.17 72.44
C ASN A 139 90.75 17.44 72.71
N LEU A 140 90.68 18.45 71.84
CA LEU A 140 91.32 19.76 72.05
C LEU A 140 90.51 20.63 73.01
N THR A 141 89.19 20.68 72.88
CA THR A 141 88.30 21.40 73.81
C THR A 141 88.44 20.87 75.23
N ALA A 142 88.37 19.54 75.43
CA ALA A 142 88.51 18.93 76.75
C ALA A 142 89.86 19.23 77.42
N ARG A 143 90.96 19.28 76.64
CA ARG A 143 92.28 19.69 77.14
C ARG A 143 92.37 21.17 77.51
N HIS A 144 91.66 22.04 76.80
CA HIS A 144 91.65 23.46 77.11
C HIS A 144 90.83 23.75 78.37
N GLU A 145 89.72 23.04 78.55
CA GLU A 145 88.86 23.12 79.73
C GLU A 145 89.56 22.57 80.99
N GLN A 146 90.31 21.47 80.86
CA GLN A 146 91.17 20.96 81.94
C GLN A 146 92.34 21.92 82.28
N ALA A 147 92.99 22.50 81.27
CA ALA A 147 94.06 23.48 81.48
C ALA A 147 93.58 24.80 82.12
N LEU A 148 92.28 25.13 82.02
CA LEU A 148 91.67 26.25 82.75
C LEU A 148 91.43 25.90 84.23
N GLN A 149 91.00 24.67 84.54
CA GLN A 149 90.85 24.20 85.92
C GLN A 149 92.19 24.14 86.67
N ASP A 150 93.25 23.70 86.00
CA ASP A 150 94.62 23.75 86.56
C ASP A 150 95.07 25.20 86.82
N LEU A 151 94.66 26.16 85.98
CA LEU A 151 94.97 27.59 86.13
C LEU A 151 94.22 28.26 87.29
N GLU A 152 92.98 27.85 87.55
CA GLU A 152 92.19 28.32 88.70
C GLU A 152 92.74 27.80 90.04
N GLN A 153 93.30 26.59 90.07
CA GLN A 153 94.03 26.09 91.25
C GLN A 153 95.29 26.92 91.53
N VAL A 154 96.13 27.18 90.50
CA VAL A 154 97.35 27.98 90.64
C VAL A 154 97.07 29.43 91.06
N GLN A 155 95.90 29.98 90.74
CA GLN A 155 95.50 31.31 91.23
C GLN A 155 95.02 31.30 92.70
N HIS A 156 94.44 30.19 93.20
CA HIS A 156 94.05 30.09 94.61
C HIS A 156 95.25 29.92 95.57
N GLU A 157 96.35 29.29 95.13
CA GLU A 157 97.55 29.15 95.97
C GLU A 157 98.35 30.45 96.14
N LYS A 158 98.10 31.48 95.32
CA LYS A 158 98.94 32.70 95.27
C LYS A 158 98.43 33.88 96.11
N ALA A 159 97.43 33.66 96.98
CA ALA A 159 96.71 34.71 97.69
C ALA A 159 97.18 35.00 99.13
N VAL A 160 98.31 34.44 99.61
CA VAL A 160 98.79 34.58 101.01
C VAL A 160 100.34 34.73 101.08
N SER A 161 100.89 35.86 101.61
CA SER A 161 102.36 36.15 101.70
C SER A 161 102.73 37.41 102.53
N PRO A 162 103.98 37.57 103.09
CA PRO A 162 104.47 38.86 103.65
C PRO A 162 106.01 39.31 103.57
N SER A 163 106.32 40.51 102.97
CA SER A 163 107.16 41.70 103.47
C SER A 163 108.73 42.04 103.30
N PHE A 164 109.12 43.34 102.96
CA PHE A 164 110.19 44.36 103.48
C PHE A 164 111.42 45.15 102.74
N GLU A 165 111.57 46.54 102.98
CA GLU A 165 112.69 47.63 103.18
C GLU A 165 113.58 48.59 102.17
N PRO A 166 113.85 49.95 102.42
CA PRO A 166 114.79 50.93 101.66
C PRO A 166 115.54 52.25 102.33
N VAL A 167 116.12 53.25 101.53
CA VAL A 167 116.63 54.75 101.70
C VAL A 167 118.12 55.17 102.19
N SER A 168 118.82 56.39 102.24
CA SER A 168 118.74 57.94 102.05
C SER A 168 120.11 58.83 101.94
N ALA A 169 120.20 60.22 101.99
CA ALA A 169 121.40 61.15 101.63
C ALA A 169 121.61 62.68 102.23
N PRO A 170 122.73 63.51 101.96
CA PRO A 170 123.21 64.84 102.60
C PRO A 170 123.60 66.12 101.65
N ALA A 171 124.27 67.34 101.87
CA ALA A 171 124.93 68.32 102.87
C ALA A 171 125.30 69.83 102.33
N ALA A 172 125.90 70.86 103.08
CA ALA A 172 126.23 72.32 102.65
C ALA A 172 127.30 73.25 103.46
N GLY A 173 127.51 74.62 103.23
CA GLY A 173 128.57 75.59 103.83
C GLY A 173 128.47 77.22 103.77
N GLN A 174 129.48 78.10 104.17
CA GLN A 174 129.42 79.63 104.46
C GLN A 174 130.72 80.61 104.34
N SER A 175 130.70 81.97 104.65
CA SER A 175 131.83 83.04 104.72
C SER A 175 131.68 84.21 105.79
N GLU A 176 132.72 85.06 106.16
CA GLU A 176 132.60 86.09 107.28
C GLU A 176 133.55 87.38 107.44
N ASP A 177 134.46 87.80 106.54
CA ASP A 177 135.46 88.89 106.83
C ASP A 177 135.00 90.36 106.54
N LEU A 178 134.07 90.93 107.33
CA LEU A 178 133.36 92.18 106.94
C LEU A 178 133.36 93.38 107.92
N LEU A 179 133.18 93.22 109.24
CA LEU A 179 132.73 94.34 110.08
C LEU A 179 133.82 95.21 110.75
N ALA A 180 135.05 94.71 110.89
CA ALA A 180 136.17 95.54 111.36
C ALA A 180 136.57 96.65 110.36
N LYS A 181 136.27 96.45 109.07
CA LYS A 181 136.62 97.37 107.97
C LYS A 181 135.84 98.69 108.02
N VAL A 182 134.69 98.75 108.71
CA VAL A 182 133.70 99.82 108.57
C VAL A 182 134.12 101.17 109.17
N ALA A 183 135.05 101.20 110.13
CA ALA A 183 135.60 102.45 110.67
C ALA A 183 136.82 102.96 109.88
N GLN A 184 137.69 102.04 109.41
CA GLN A 184 138.76 102.38 108.46
C GLN A 184 138.16 102.94 107.16
N GLN A 185 137.04 102.37 106.73
CA GLN A 185 136.18 102.86 105.65
C GLN A 185 135.62 104.28 105.84
N ALA A 186 135.89 105.03 106.91
CA ALA A 186 135.49 106.44 107.01
C ALA A 186 136.45 107.37 106.22
N ASP A 187 137.76 107.32 106.51
CA ASP A 187 138.78 107.97 105.68
C ASP A 187 138.93 107.24 104.34
N GLU A 188 138.74 105.91 104.35
CA GLU A 188 138.54 105.17 103.10
C GLU A 188 137.20 105.51 102.41
N ILE A 189 136.25 106.28 102.97
CA ILE A 189 135.04 106.70 102.22
C ILE A 189 135.32 107.94 101.38
N GLU A 190 136.09 108.93 101.83
CA GLU A 190 136.50 110.05 100.97
C GLU A 190 137.58 109.59 99.97
N ARG A 191 138.50 108.72 100.41
CA ARG A 191 139.47 108.10 99.52
C ARG A 191 138.79 107.17 98.49
N LEU A 192 137.90 106.26 98.91
CA LEU A 192 137.13 105.44 97.97
C LEU A 192 136.09 106.24 97.21
N GLN A 193 135.61 107.43 97.61
CA GLN A 193 134.79 108.25 96.72
C GLN A 193 135.60 108.75 95.53
N ASN A 194 136.89 109.08 95.73
CA ASN A 194 137.80 109.42 94.64
C ASN A 194 138.26 108.17 93.85
N GLU A 195 138.67 107.09 94.52
CA GLU A 195 139.09 105.84 93.85
C GLU A 195 137.92 105.10 93.19
N LEU A 196 136.68 105.17 93.70
CA LEU A 196 135.48 104.61 93.07
C LEU A 196 134.95 105.50 91.93
N ASN A 197 135.13 106.82 91.96
CA ASN A 197 134.92 107.64 90.77
C ASN A 197 135.94 107.29 89.66
N GLY A 198 137.21 107.04 90.03
CA GLY A 198 138.23 106.53 89.10
C GLY A 198 137.90 105.13 88.53
N VAL A 199 137.59 104.17 89.40
CA VAL A 199 137.29 102.77 89.05
C VAL A 199 135.95 102.62 88.31
N ARG A 200 134.98 103.50 88.56
CA ARG A 200 133.68 103.48 87.84
C ARG A 200 133.76 104.06 86.43
N GLY A 201 134.78 104.89 86.14
CA GLY A 201 135.24 105.13 84.77
C GLY A 201 135.94 103.88 84.21
N ALA A 202 137.00 103.44 84.89
CA ALA A 202 137.88 102.34 84.49
C ALA A 202 137.27 100.91 84.61
N LEU A 203 135.95 100.78 84.55
CA LEU A 203 135.23 99.50 84.41
C LEU A 203 134.18 99.51 83.29
N ASN A 204 133.63 100.68 82.92
CA ASN A 204 132.87 100.82 81.67
C ASN A 204 133.81 100.92 80.46
N GLU A 205 134.96 101.60 80.60
CA GLU A 205 136.07 101.56 79.63
C GLU A 205 136.99 100.35 79.81
N ARG A 206 136.60 99.36 80.63
CA ARG A 206 137.36 98.11 80.87
C ARG A 206 136.52 96.83 80.86
N ARG A 207 135.42 96.87 80.09
CA ARG A 207 134.70 95.68 79.59
C ARG A 207 134.50 95.71 78.07
N GLN A 208 134.54 96.90 77.46
CA GLN A 208 135.42 97.09 76.30
C GLN A 208 136.88 97.06 76.81
N ASN A 209 137.78 96.40 76.10
CA ASN A 209 139.21 96.28 76.41
C ASN A 209 139.63 95.66 77.77
N GLU A 210 140.13 94.42 77.65
CA GLU A 210 141.42 93.96 78.22
C GLU A 210 141.53 93.52 79.71
N LEU A 211 142.15 92.39 80.06
CA LEU A 211 142.85 91.31 79.30
C LEU A 211 143.63 91.76 78.05
N ALA A 212 144.66 92.60 78.14
CA ALA A 212 145.70 92.72 79.18
C ALA A 212 146.50 91.41 79.29
N VAL A 213 147.49 91.17 78.44
CA VAL A 213 148.83 91.81 78.33
C VAL A 213 149.90 90.84 78.85
N ALA A 214 150.54 90.17 77.91
CA ALA A 214 151.88 89.61 78.06
C ALA A 214 152.53 89.49 76.67
N VAL A 215 153.54 90.33 76.42
CA VAL A 215 154.57 90.20 75.37
C VAL A 215 154.09 90.22 73.90
N THR A 216 154.47 91.32 73.25
CA THR A 216 154.56 91.49 71.80
C THR A 216 155.35 90.38 71.08
N THR A 217 155.04 90.20 69.79
CA THR A 217 155.88 89.54 68.74
C THR A 217 156.16 88.03 68.83
N GLN A 218 155.58 87.32 67.84
CA GLN A 218 156.19 86.29 66.97
C GLN A 218 155.86 84.78 67.22
N ALA A 219 155.68 84.07 66.08
CA ALA A 219 155.65 82.60 65.86
C ALA A 219 154.34 81.78 66.04
N ALA A 220 153.61 81.63 64.90
CA ALA A 220 153.20 80.37 64.26
C ALA A 220 152.12 79.39 64.84
N GLU A 221 151.12 79.12 63.97
CA GLU A 221 150.49 77.82 63.63
C GLU A 221 149.63 77.00 64.62
N THR A 222 148.40 76.64 64.19
CA THR A 222 147.73 75.33 64.40
C THR A 222 146.45 75.19 63.55
N PRO A 223 146.02 73.98 63.08
CA PRO A 223 145.08 73.87 61.95
C PRO A 223 143.64 73.38 62.25
N GLU A 224 143.25 73.06 63.49
CA GLU A 224 142.01 72.27 63.72
C GLU A 224 140.69 73.01 63.44
N LEU A 225 140.66 74.35 63.48
CA LEU A 225 139.43 75.13 63.45
C LEU A 225 138.70 75.08 62.08
N GLU A 226 139.43 75.00 60.96
CA GLU A 226 138.85 74.90 59.61
C GLU A 226 138.07 73.59 59.41
N LYS A 227 138.51 72.51 60.07
CA LYS A 227 137.95 71.16 59.91
C LYS A 227 136.53 71.05 60.47
N ILE A 228 136.21 71.83 61.51
CA ILE A 228 134.87 71.88 62.10
C ILE A 228 133.93 72.73 61.22
N GLN A 229 134.41 73.86 60.70
CA GLN A 229 133.61 74.73 59.82
C GLN A 229 133.28 74.08 58.47
N THR A 230 134.18 73.24 57.93
CA THR A 230 133.92 72.46 56.71
C THR A 230 132.88 71.38 56.94
N MET A 231 133.05 70.51 57.95
CA MET A 231 132.06 69.45 58.25
C MET A 231 130.63 70.00 58.47
N PHE A 232 130.49 71.13 59.17
CA PHE A 232 129.16 71.74 59.41
C PHE A 232 128.54 72.31 58.13
N ARG A 233 129.35 72.88 57.23
CA ARG A 233 128.92 73.37 55.91
C ARG A 233 128.46 72.22 55.02
N ASP A 234 129.20 71.12 55.02
CA ASP A 234 128.91 69.94 54.20
C ASP A 234 127.66 69.20 54.68
N GLN A 235 127.43 69.12 56.01
CA GLN A 235 126.19 68.58 56.56
C GLN A 235 124.96 69.43 56.22
N VAL A 236 125.03 70.76 56.36
CA VAL A 236 123.92 71.66 55.98
C VAL A 236 123.68 71.63 54.46
N SER A 237 124.74 71.52 53.65
CA SER A 237 124.64 71.31 52.21
C SER A 237 123.95 69.98 51.87
N GLY A 238 124.31 68.90 52.56
CA GLY A 238 123.69 67.57 52.45
C GLY A 238 122.19 67.61 52.75
N TYR A 239 121.79 68.17 53.91
CA TYR A 239 120.37 68.28 54.26
C TYR A 239 119.57 69.17 53.30
N LEU A 240 120.17 70.24 52.75
CA LEU A 240 119.51 71.06 51.73
C LEU A 240 119.34 70.31 50.40
N ALA A 241 120.34 69.53 49.98
CA ALA A 241 120.26 68.70 48.77
C ALA A 241 119.25 67.55 48.93
N GLU A 242 119.25 66.87 50.08
CA GLU A 242 118.30 65.80 50.41
C GLU A 242 116.87 66.34 50.48
N ASN A 243 116.63 67.49 51.12
CA ASN A 243 115.31 68.11 51.19
C ASN A 243 114.82 68.62 49.82
N LEU A 244 115.74 69.07 48.94
CA LEU A 244 115.43 69.38 47.55
C LEU A 244 115.01 68.12 46.76
N GLN A 245 115.72 66.99 46.94
CA GLN A 245 115.34 65.71 46.35
C GLN A 245 114.00 65.19 46.90
N LEU A 246 113.76 65.30 48.21
CA LEU A 246 112.50 64.93 48.85
C LEU A 246 111.33 65.78 48.31
N SER A 247 111.57 67.08 48.08
CA SER A 247 110.59 67.99 47.48
C SER A 247 110.30 67.64 46.01
N GLN A 248 111.30 67.20 45.25
CA GLN A 248 111.12 66.70 43.87
C GLN A 248 110.40 65.35 43.83
N ALA A 249 110.69 64.44 44.78
CA ALA A 249 110.01 63.16 44.93
C ALA A 249 108.54 63.34 45.37
N LEU A 250 108.27 64.26 46.30
CA LEU A 250 106.91 64.64 46.69
C LEU A 250 106.13 65.26 45.52
N ARG A 251 106.79 66.08 44.70
CA ARG A 251 106.18 66.67 43.51
C ARG A 251 105.83 65.62 42.45
N THR A 252 106.76 64.75 42.10
CA THR A 252 106.52 63.68 41.12
C THR A 252 105.50 62.65 41.63
N ASN A 253 105.51 62.31 42.92
CA ASN A 253 104.46 61.50 43.53
C ASN A 253 103.09 62.19 43.54
N LYS A 254 103.03 63.52 43.71
CA LYS A 254 101.79 64.29 43.58
C LYS A 254 101.27 64.29 42.13
N GLU A 255 102.14 64.54 41.16
CA GLU A 255 101.80 64.51 39.73
C GLU A 255 101.36 63.09 39.28
N ALA A 256 101.95 62.04 39.86
CA ALA A 256 101.52 60.64 39.72
C ALA A 256 100.16 60.35 40.39
N LEU A 257 99.89 60.90 41.58
CA LEU A 257 98.59 60.77 42.26
C LEU A 257 97.48 61.52 41.53
N GLU A 258 97.75 62.71 40.97
CA GLU A 258 96.79 63.48 40.18
C GLU A 258 96.45 62.79 38.86
N THR A 259 97.44 62.20 38.17
CA THR A 259 97.20 61.38 36.97
C THR A 259 96.50 60.06 37.29
N LEU A 260 96.86 59.37 38.37
CA LEU A 260 96.20 58.13 38.79
C LEU A 260 94.75 58.39 39.25
N THR A 261 94.49 59.48 39.98
CA THR A 261 93.13 59.93 40.33
C THR A 261 92.32 60.28 39.07
N SER A 262 92.94 60.91 38.07
CA SER A 262 92.28 61.19 36.78
C SER A 262 91.96 59.90 36.02
N SER A 263 92.83 58.89 36.07
CA SER A 263 92.59 57.58 35.47
C SER A 263 91.49 56.80 36.20
N LEU A 264 91.45 56.85 37.54
CA LEU A 264 90.39 56.25 38.35
C LEU A 264 89.04 56.86 37.97
N ARG A 265 88.95 58.19 37.93
CA ARG A 265 87.75 58.93 37.55
C ARG A 265 87.28 58.64 36.12
N HIS A 266 88.21 58.34 35.21
CA HIS A 266 87.87 57.89 33.87
C HIS A 266 87.32 56.46 33.86
N VAL A 267 87.92 55.54 34.63
CA VAL A 267 87.42 54.16 34.80
C VAL A 267 86.06 54.13 35.51
N GLU A 268 85.84 54.98 36.51
CA GLU A 268 84.54 55.19 37.16
C GLU A 268 83.49 55.64 36.14
N GLY A 269 83.79 56.65 35.31
CA GLY A 269 82.90 57.09 34.24
C GLY A 269 82.62 56.03 33.16
N LEU A 270 83.62 55.20 32.82
CA LEU A 270 83.44 54.07 31.92
C LEU A 270 82.59 52.95 32.53
N LEU A 271 82.76 52.68 33.83
CA LEU A 271 81.96 51.71 34.58
C LEU A 271 80.51 52.17 34.72
N GLU A 272 80.28 53.45 35.01
CA GLU A 272 78.95 54.02 35.10
C GLU A 272 78.24 54.02 33.73
N ALA A 273 78.92 54.42 32.66
CA ALA A 273 78.40 54.29 31.29
C ALA A 273 78.07 52.83 30.93
N ALA A 274 78.96 51.88 31.23
CA ALA A 274 78.71 50.46 31.02
C ALA A 274 77.52 49.94 31.85
N SER A 275 77.33 50.45 33.07
CA SER A 275 76.18 50.10 33.91
C SER A 275 74.87 50.63 33.31
N GLN A 276 74.87 51.87 32.77
CA GLN A 276 73.73 52.47 32.08
C GLN A 276 73.37 51.65 30.83
N THR A 277 74.33 51.37 29.95
CA THR A 277 74.13 50.51 28.77
C THR A 277 73.63 49.10 29.15
N ASN A 278 74.07 48.54 30.28
CA ASN A 278 73.58 47.25 30.77
C ASN A 278 72.12 47.34 31.30
N THR A 279 71.72 48.45 31.93
CA THR A 279 70.31 48.67 32.32
C THR A 279 69.40 48.87 31.10
N GLU A 280 69.83 49.62 30.08
CA GLU A 280 69.12 49.77 28.81
C GLU A 280 69.00 48.42 28.07
N SER A 281 70.07 47.62 28.07
CA SER A 281 70.07 46.25 27.53
C SER A 281 69.12 45.34 28.30
N SER A 282 69.04 45.46 29.63
CA SER A 282 68.09 44.70 30.45
C SER A 282 66.63 45.09 30.16
N LEU A 283 66.35 46.38 29.96
CA LEU A 283 65.00 46.87 29.62
C LEU A 283 64.57 46.43 28.22
N THR A 284 65.46 46.51 27.23
CA THR A 284 65.17 46.03 25.86
C THR A 284 65.01 44.50 25.80
N ILE A 285 65.80 43.73 26.57
CA ILE A 285 65.60 42.28 26.73
C ILE A 285 64.25 41.97 27.40
N GLN A 286 63.82 42.77 28.39
CA GLN A 286 62.53 42.60 29.05
C GLN A 286 61.36 42.90 28.09
N ASP A 287 61.45 43.96 27.28
CA ASP A 287 60.44 44.29 26.28
C ASP A 287 60.37 43.22 25.17
N LEU A 288 61.51 42.79 24.61
CA LEU A 288 61.55 41.70 23.64
C LEU A 288 60.96 40.39 24.19
N ARG A 289 61.16 40.08 25.48
CA ARG A 289 60.49 38.93 26.13
C ARG A 289 58.97 39.11 26.24
N SER A 290 58.51 40.32 26.54
CA SER A 290 57.07 40.66 26.54
C SER A 290 56.45 40.49 25.15
N GLN A 291 57.14 40.99 24.11
CA GLN A 291 56.73 40.82 22.71
C GLN A 291 56.70 39.36 22.28
N ILE A 292 57.72 38.56 22.65
CA ILE A 292 57.77 37.11 22.38
C ILE A 292 56.59 36.39 23.07
N THR A 293 56.36 36.63 24.35
CA THR A 293 55.24 36.01 25.10
C THR A 293 53.89 36.37 24.48
N THR A 294 53.75 37.61 23.99
CA THR A 294 52.54 38.06 23.27
C THR A 294 52.38 37.35 21.92
N ALA A 295 53.46 37.19 21.17
CA ALA A 295 53.46 36.47 19.89
C ALA A 295 53.19 34.96 20.07
N GLU A 296 53.73 34.32 21.11
CA GLU A 296 53.44 32.93 21.48
C GLU A 296 51.96 32.74 21.80
N GLY A 297 51.35 33.67 22.56
CA GLY A 297 49.91 33.67 22.83
C GLY A 297 49.06 33.79 21.55
N LEU A 298 49.43 34.70 20.64
CA LEU A 298 48.76 34.85 19.35
C LEU A 298 48.92 33.60 18.45
N ILE A 299 50.09 32.95 18.48
CA ILE A 299 50.34 31.69 17.75
C ILE A 299 49.43 30.57 18.29
N HIS A 300 49.29 30.43 19.61
CA HIS A 300 48.36 29.45 20.19
C HIS A 300 46.89 29.76 19.83
N GLN A 301 46.45 31.02 19.91
CA GLN A 301 45.08 31.37 19.55
C GLN A 301 44.79 31.12 18.05
N LEU A 302 45.75 31.38 17.16
CA LEU A 302 45.64 31.04 15.73
C LEU A 302 45.64 29.52 15.46
N GLN A 303 46.31 28.72 16.31
CA GLN A 303 46.25 27.26 16.24
C GLN A 303 44.87 26.73 16.68
N GLU A 304 44.27 27.29 17.74
CA GLU A 304 42.92 26.95 18.17
C GLU A 304 41.86 27.33 17.12
N ASP A 305 41.97 28.54 16.54
CA ASP A 305 41.13 28.99 15.42
C ASP A 305 41.25 28.09 14.18
N LEU A 306 42.45 27.61 13.85
CA LEU A 306 42.66 26.65 12.75
C LEU A 306 41.97 25.31 13.04
N VAL A 307 42.13 24.75 14.24
CA VAL A 307 41.47 23.50 14.63
C VAL A 307 39.95 23.66 14.64
N ALA A 308 39.42 24.81 15.09
CA ALA A 308 37.98 25.09 15.02
C ALA A 308 37.46 25.16 13.57
N ARG A 309 38.24 25.78 12.66
CA ARG A 309 37.92 25.84 11.22
C ARG A 309 37.98 24.47 10.55
N ASP A 310 39.00 23.67 10.81
CA ASP A 310 39.13 22.32 10.24
C ASP A 310 37.97 21.40 10.69
N ASN A 311 37.57 21.47 11.96
CA ASN A 311 36.38 20.77 12.46
C ASN A 311 35.10 21.23 11.73
N THR A 312 34.95 22.54 11.49
CA THR A 312 33.80 23.10 10.76
C THR A 312 33.79 22.65 9.29
N ILE A 313 34.96 22.61 8.64
CA ILE A 313 35.13 22.12 7.27
C ILE A 313 34.77 20.63 7.19
N GLY A 314 35.18 19.81 8.17
CA GLY A 314 34.81 18.39 8.24
C GLY A 314 33.30 18.16 8.39
N GLN A 315 32.61 18.99 9.17
CA GLN A 315 31.15 18.96 9.30
C GLN A 315 30.46 19.31 7.98
N LEU A 316 30.87 20.40 7.33
CA LEU A 316 30.32 20.82 6.04
C LEU A 316 30.57 19.78 4.93
N GLN A 317 31.73 19.12 4.92
CA GLN A 317 32.00 18.02 3.99
C GLN A 317 31.07 16.82 4.21
N ALA A 318 30.78 16.45 5.46
CA ALA A 318 29.84 15.38 5.77
C ALA A 318 28.39 15.74 5.36
N GLU A 319 27.97 16.98 5.55
CA GLU A 319 26.64 17.47 5.14
C GLU A 319 26.49 17.57 3.62
N ILE A 320 27.54 17.98 2.90
CA ILE A 320 27.59 17.94 1.43
C ILE A 320 27.45 16.50 0.92
N LEU A 321 28.17 15.53 1.52
CA LEU A 321 28.08 14.12 1.14
C LEU A 321 26.68 13.53 1.39
N LYS A 322 26.05 13.88 2.52
CA LYS A 322 24.65 13.52 2.82
C LYS A 322 23.69 14.10 1.78
N SER A 323 23.83 15.39 1.46
CA SER A 323 22.99 16.06 0.45
C SER A 323 23.16 15.47 -0.96
N GLN A 324 24.37 15.03 -1.33
CA GLN A 324 24.63 14.34 -2.60
C GLN A 324 23.97 12.95 -2.66
N GLN A 325 23.94 12.21 -1.54
CA GLN A 325 23.23 10.93 -1.45
C GLN A 325 21.71 11.14 -1.56
N GLU A 326 21.16 12.14 -0.86
CA GLU A 326 19.74 12.51 -0.92
C GLU A 326 19.32 12.95 -2.33
N LEU A 327 20.14 13.75 -3.02
CA LEU A 327 19.93 14.13 -4.42
C LEU A 327 19.95 12.93 -5.36
N THR A 328 20.87 11.98 -5.15
CA THR A 328 20.97 10.75 -5.97
C THR A 328 19.72 9.86 -5.80
N LEU A 329 19.20 9.76 -4.57
CA LEU A 329 17.94 9.06 -4.29
C LEU A 329 16.74 9.79 -4.91
N ALA A 330 16.69 11.13 -4.86
CA ALA A 330 15.65 11.92 -5.48
C ALA A 330 15.61 11.74 -7.01
N GLN A 331 16.76 11.81 -7.69
CA GLN A 331 16.89 11.57 -9.14
C GLN A 331 16.46 10.15 -9.54
N LYS A 332 16.78 9.14 -8.72
CA LYS A 332 16.31 7.77 -8.93
C LYS A 332 14.78 7.66 -8.82
N ASN A 333 14.20 8.26 -7.77
CA ASN A 333 12.75 8.26 -7.56
C ASN A 333 12.02 9.02 -8.68
N GLU A 334 12.54 10.17 -9.12
CA GLU A 334 12.01 10.93 -10.26
C GLU A 334 11.98 10.08 -11.55
N SER A 335 13.07 9.33 -11.81
CA SER A 335 13.17 8.43 -12.96
C SER A 335 12.12 7.31 -12.91
N GLN A 336 11.94 6.69 -11.74
CA GLN A 336 10.92 5.65 -11.52
C GLN A 336 9.49 6.19 -11.65
N LEU A 337 9.23 7.41 -11.16
CA LEU A 337 7.92 8.07 -11.30
C LEU A 337 7.61 8.44 -12.76
N LYS A 338 8.62 8.86 -13.55
CA LYS A 338 8.48 9.09 -14.99
C LYS A 338 8.16 7.80 -15.76
N GLU A 339 8.81 6.69 -15.42
CA GLU A 339 8.53 5.38 -16.01
C GLU A 339 7.11 4.88 -15.66
N GLN A 340 6.70 5.00 -14.39
CA GLN A 340 5.33 4.69 -13.94
C GLN A 340 4.27 5.57 -14.61
N LEU A 341 4.54 6.87 -14.76
CA LEU A 341 3.63 7.80 -15.45
C LEU A 341 3.47 7.43 -16.93
N SER A 342 4.55 7.05 -17.61
CA SER A 342 4.52 6.60 -19.00
C SER A 342 3.72 5.29 -19.16
N ALA A 343 3.92 4.32 -18.27
CA ALA A 343 3.15 3.07 -18.25
C ALA A 343 1.65 3.32 -17.99
N ALA A 344 1.31 4.25 -17.08
CA ALA A 344 -0.06 4.65 -16.83
C ALA A 344 -0.70 5.35 -18.05
N GLN A 345 0.04 6.24 -18.72
CA GLN A 345 -0.42 6.89 -19.96
C GLN A 345 -0.68 5.89 -21.09
N GLY A 346 0.21 4.89 -21.28
CA GLY A 346 -0.02 3.80 -22.22
C GLY A 346 -1.29 2.99 -21.88
N THR A 347 -1.46 2.63 -20.61
CA THR A 347 -2.65 1.91 -20.12
C THR A 347 -3.95 2.71 -20.38
N ILE A 348 -3.91 4.03 -20.22
CA ILE A 348 -5.06 4.92 -20.50
C ILE A 348 -5.35 4.97 -22.02
N ALA A 349 -4.33 5.02 -22.87
CA ALA A 349 -4.50 4.98 -24.32
C ALA A 349 -5.12 3.65 -24.80
N ASP A 350 -4.64 2.52 -24.28
CA ASP A 350 -5.21 1.19 -24.56
C ASP A 350 -6.67 1.07 -24.10
N GLN A 351 -7.01 1.66 -22.94
CA GLN A 351 -8.38 1.71 -22.44
C GLN A 351 -9.28 2.60 -23.32
N SER A 352 -8.79 3.75 -23.77
CA SER A 352 -9.52 4.62 -24.71
C SER A 352 -9.82 3.88 -26.02
N GLY A 353 -8.82 3.28 -26.66
CA GLY A 353 -9.03 2.53 -27.92
C GLY A 353 -9.99 1.35 -27.77
N ARG A 354 -10.06 0.72 -26.58
CA ARG A 354 -11.07 -0.30 -26.27
C ARG A 354 -12.48 0.29 -26.09
N ILE A 355 -12.62 1.48 -25.50
CA ILE A 355 -13.90 2.19 -25.39
C ILE A 355 -14.38 2.61 -26.79
N ASP A 356 -13.50 3.13 -27.64
CA ASP A 356 -13.83 3.51 -29.02
C ASP A 356 -14.32 2.30 -29.84
N ALA A 357 -13.60 1.17 -29.76
CA ALA A 357 -13.99 -0.07 -30.42
C ALA A 357 -15.31 -0.66 -29.89
N LEU A 358 -15.58 -0.57 -28.58
CA LEU A 358 -16.86 -0.99 -27.99
C LEU A 358 -18.01 -0.08 -28.42
N THR A 359 -17.77 1.24 -28.50
CA THR A 359 -18.75 2.24 -28.95
C THR A 359 -19.13 2.02 -30.42
N LEU A 360 -18.15 1.74 -31.28
CA LEU A 360 -18.37 1.39 -32.69
C LEU A 360 -19.20 0.09 -32.82
N ASN A 361 -18.85 -0.94 -32.04
CA ASN A 361 -19.62 -2.20 -32.02
C ASN A 361 -21.05 -2.02 -31.50
N GLN A 362 -21.27 -1.16 -30.50
CA GLN A 362 -22.61 -0.81 -30.01
C GLN A 362 -23.43 -0.12 -31.11
N GLY A 363 -22.83 0.80 -31.88
CA GLY A 363 -23.47 1.42 -33.05
C GLY A 363 -23.89 0.40 -34.10
N ASN A 364 -22.95 -0.48 -34.50
CA ASN A 364 -23.21 -1.54 -35.48
C ASN A 364 -24.34 -2.49 -35.05
N LEU A 365 -24.37 -2.89 -33.77
CA LEU A 365 -25.43 -3.73 -33.22
C LEU A 365 -26.77 -2.98 -33.15
N SER A 366 -26.77 -1.70 -32.82
CA SER A 366 -27.98 -0.87 -32.83
C SER A 366 -28.58 -0.76 -34.24
N GLU A 367 -27.77 -0.55 -35.27
CA GLU A 367 -28.22 -0.60 -36.66
C GLU A 367 -28.79 -1.98 -37.04
N GLN A 368 -28.17 -3.07 -36.58
CA GLN A 368 -28.64 -4.42 -36.86
C GLN A 368 -30.02 -4.68 -36.21
N VAL A 369 -30.23 -4.22 -34.97
CA VAL A 369 -31.52 -4.30 -34.30
C VAL A 369 -32.60 -3.50 -35.03
N VAL A 370 -32.29 -2.29 -35.52
CA VAL A 370 -33.23 -1.50 -36.33
C VAL A 370 -33.60 -2.22 -37.62
N LYS A 371 -32.62 -2.78 -38.35
CA LYS A 371 -32.84 -3.54 -39.60
C LYS A 371 -33.71 -4.79 -39.37
N LEU A 372 -33.45 -5.55 -38.30
CA LEU A 372 -34.26 -6.71 -37.91
C LEU A 372 -35.68 -6.32 -37.48
N THR A 373 -35.83 -5.19 -36.77
CA THR A 373 -37.14 -4.67 -36.34
C THR A 373 -37.99 -4.27 -37.55
N GLN A 374 -37.39 -3.62 -38.56
CA GLN A 374 -38.05 -3.31 -39.83
C GLN A 374 -38.49 -4.58 -40.56
N GLN A 375 -37.58 -5.56 -40.74
CA GLN A 375 -37.89 -6.83 -41.41
C GLN A 375 -39.02 -7.61 -40.71
N ASN A 376 -39.06 -7.58 -39.37
CA ASN A 376 -40.16 -8.17 -38.61
C ASN A 376 -41.50 -7.45 -38.87
N GLY A 377 -41.51 -6.11 -38.89
CA GLY A 377 -42.71 -5.33 -39.22
C GLY A 377 -43.21 -5.55 -40.65
N GLU A 378 -42.30 -5.69 -41.62
CA GLU A 378 -42.62 -6.07 -43.00
C GLU A 378 -43.25 -7.48 -43.07
N SER A 379 -42.71 -8.44 -42.30
CA SER A 379 -43.27 -9.79 -42.19
C SER A 379 -44.64 -9.81 -41.49
N GLU A 380 -44.85 -9.00 -40.46
CA GLU A 380 -46.14 -8.87 -39.77
C GLU A 380 -47.22 -8.31 -40.71
N GLN A 381 -46.89 -7.31 -41.53
CA GLN A 381 -47.79 -6.80 -42.56
C GLN A 381 -48.12 -7.86 -43.63
N GLN A 382 -47.13 -8.67 -44.04
CA GLN A 382 -47.36 -9.78 -44.96
C GLN A 382 -48.30 -10.84 -44.34
N VAL A 383 -48.12 -11.18 -43.06
CA VAL A 383 -49.01 -12.12 -42.34
C VAL A 383 -50.43 -11.57 -42.24
N GLN A 384 -50.61 -10.28 -41.91
CA GLN A 384 -51.94 -9.65 -41.89
C GLN A 384 -52.62 -9.65 -43.26
N SER A 385 -51.86 -9.39 -44.33
CA SER A 385 -52.36 -9.44 -45.72
C SER A 385 -52.81 -10.86 -46.10
N LEU A 386 -52.02 -11.88 -45.76
CA LEU A 386 -52.36 -13.29 -45.98
C LEU A 386 -53.59 -13.72 -45.15
N GLN A 387 -53.69 -13.31 -43.88
CA GLN A 387 -54.86 -13.56 -43.04
C GLN A 387 -56.13 -12.95 -43.64
N HIS A 388 -56.07 -11.71 -44.15
CA HIS A 388 -57.20 -11.07 -44.81
C HIS A 388 -57.61 -11.78 -46.11
N CYS A 389 -56.63 -12.20 -46.92
CA CYS A 389 -56.87 -13.00 -48.13
C CYS A 389 -57.51 -14.37 -47.83
N ILE A 390 -57.05 -15.05 -46.76
CA ILE A 390 -57.65 -16.30 -46.28
C ILE A 390 -59.09 -16.08 -45.84
N GLN A 391 -59.40 -15.00 -45.10
CA GLN A 391 -60.77 -14.70 -44.70
C GLN A 391 -61.68 -14.44 -45.91
N GLN A 392 -61.23 -13.65 -46.90
CA GLN A 392 -61.99 -13.44 -48.15
C GLN A 392 -62.29 -14.76 -48.87
N HIS A 393 -61.37 -15.72 -48.86
CA HIS A 393 -61.61 -17.05 -49.45
C HIS A 393 -62.54 -17.92 -48.61
N ILE A 394 -62.55 -17.81 -47.28
CA ILE A 394 -63.54 -18.45 -46.41
C ILE A 394 -64.94 -17.89 -46.73
N ASP A 395 -65.10 -16.57 -46.76
CA ASP A 395 -66.36 -15.89 -47.06
C ASP A 395 -66.92 -16.30 -48.45
N GLN A 396 -66.03 -16.47 -49.44
CA GLN A 396 -66.36 -16.99 -50.78
C GLN A 396 -66.82 -18.45 -50.75
N ILE A 397 -66.11 -19.32 -50.02
CA ILE A 397 -66.45 -20.75 -49.90
C ILE A 397 -67.82 -20.91 -49.22
N GLU A 398 -68.09 -20.19 -48.13
CA GLU A 398 -69.41 -20.22 -47.50
C GLU A 398 -70.52 -19.69 -48.44
N GLY A 399 -70.22 -18.65 -49.24
CA GLY A 399 -71.14 -18.14 -50.25
C GLY A 399 -71.53 -19.20 -51.29
N ILE A 400 -70.53 -19.95 -51.79
CA ILE A 400 -70.72 -21.06 -52.72
C ILE A 400 -71.49 -22.22 -52.06
N GLN A 401 -71.19 -22.54 -50.79
CA GLN A 401 -71.91 -23.57 -50.04
C GLN A 401 -73.39 -23.22 -49.87
N ARG A 402 -73.72 -21.98 -49.46
CA ARG A 402 -75.11 -21.51 -49.36
C ARG A 402 -75.86 -21.58 -50.69
N GLN A 403 -75.21 -21.17 -51.79
CA GLN A 403 -75.78 -21.31 -53.15
C GLN A 403 -75.99 -22.77 -53.56
N LEU A 404 -75.11 -23.69 -53.17
CA LEU A 404 -75.25 -25.12 -53.42
C LEU A 404 -76.41 -25.71 -52.61
N ASP A 405 -76.53 -25.38 -51.33
CA ASP A 405 -77.61 -25.86 -50.44
C ASP A 405 -78.99 -25.36 -50.91
N GLU A 406 -79.09 -24.08 -51.30
CA GLU A 406 -80.30 -23.53 -51.95
C GLU A 406 -80.62 -24.28 -53.26
N THR A 407 -79.61 -24.55 -54.08
CA THR A 407 -79.78 -25.29 -55.35
C THR A 407 -80.27 -26.71 -55.11
N VAL A 408 -79.64 -27.46 -54.19
CA VAL A 408 -80.03 -28.83 -53.82
C VAL A 408 -81.45 -28.86 -53.26
N THR A 409 -81.79 -27.92 -52.38
CA THR A 409 -83.15 -27.81 -51.81
C THR A 409 -84.19 -27.56 -52.90
N ASN A 410 -83.89 -26.68 -53.87
CA ASN A 410 -84.77 -26.43 -55.02
C ASN A 410 -84.94 -27.66 -55.92
N TRP A 411 -83.87 -28.42 -56.20
CA TRP A 411 -83.96 -29.69 -56.93
C TRP A 411 -84.79 -30.74 -56.18
N GLN A 412 -84.63 -30.87 -54.86
CA GLN A 412 -85.43 -31.78 -54.03
C GLN A 412 -86.92 -31.41 -54.02
N ASN A 413 -87.24 -30.12 -53.95
CA ASN A 413 -88.62 -29.63 -54.04
C ASN A 413 -89.23 -29.91 -55.43
N GLN A 414 -88.49 -29.67 -56.51
CA GLN A 414 -88.94 -29.99 -57.88
C GLN A 414 -89.13 -31.49 -58.10
N GLN A 415 -88.22 -32.32 -57.58
CA GLN A 415 -88.34 -33.79 -57.62
C GLN A 415 -89.57 -34.26 -56.84
N SER A 416 -89.84 -33.68 -55.67
CA SER A 416 -91.00 -34.01 -54.84
C SER A 416 -92.31 -33.67 -55.55
N ALA A 417 -92.43 -32.45 -56.09
CA ALA A 417 -93.59 -32.02 -56.87
C ALA A 417 -93.79 -32.90 -58.13
N SER A 418 -92.72 -33.25 -58.84
CA SER A 418 -92.79 -34.15 -60.00
C SER A 418 -93.24 -35.57 -59.61
N THR A 419 -92.86 -36.04 -58.41
CA THR A 419 -93.28 -37.34 -57.87
C THR A 419 -94.76 -37.32 -57.48
N GLU A 420 -95.25 -36.21 -56.94
CA GLU A 420 -96.66 -36.01 -56.63
C GLU A 420 -97.52 -35.93 -57.91
N GLU A 421 -97.08 -35.18 -58.92
CA GLU A 421 -97.73 -35.14 -60.25
C GLU A 421 -97.81 -36.53 -60.92
N LEU A 422 -96.80 -37.37 -60.74
CA LEU A 422 -96.80 -38.76 -61.23
C LEU A 422 -97.81 -39.61 -60.45
N ALA A 423 -97.83 -39.52 -59.11
CA ALA A 423 -98.78 -40.25 -58.28
C ALA A 423 -100.24 -39.87 -58.61
N GLN A 424 -100.54 -38.58 -58.77
CA GLN A 424 -101.85 -38.08 -59.20
C GLN A 424 -102.24 -38.60 -60.60
N ARG A 425 -101.28 -38.72 -61.53
CA ARG A 425 -101.54 -39.30 -62.86
C ARG A 425 -101.74 -40.81 -62.81
N ASP A 426 -101.00 -41.54 -61.99
CA ASP A 426 -101.19 -42.98 -61.81
C ASP A 426 -102.54 -43.31 -61.15
N GLU A 427 -103.00 -42.49 -60.18
CA GLU A 427 -104.35 -42.59 -59.62
C GLU A 427 -105.43 -42.32 -60.68
N LEU A 428 -105.28 -41.27 -61.50
CA LEU A 428 -106.20 -40.98 -62.61
C LEU A 428 -106.25 -42.12 -63.64
N ILE A 429 -105.09 -42.68 -64.01
CA ILE A 429 -104.97 -43.83 -64.92
C ILE A 429 -105.62 -45.08 -64.29
N SER A 430 -105.48 -45.29 -62.99
CA SER A 430 -106.14 -46.37 -62.24
C SER A 430 -107.67 -46.22 -62.29
N GLY A 431 -108.18 -45.00 -62.04
CA GLY A 431 -109.60 -44.67 -62.18
C GLY A 431 -110.15 -44.92 -63.59
N GLN A 432 -109.44 -44.44 -64.62
CA GLN A 432 -109.81 -44.67 -66.03
C GLN A 432 -109.79 -46.17 -66.40
N ARG A 433 -108.84 -46.95 -65.88
CA ARG A 433 -108.82 -48.41 -66.07
C ARG A 433 -110.02 -49.09 -65.41
N ALA A 434 -110.42 -48.66 -64.21
CA ALA A 434 -111.60 -49.16 -63.52
C ALA A 434 -112.90 -48.80 -64.26
N GLU A 435 -113.02 -47.57 -64.77
CA GLU A 435 -114.14 -47.13 -65.60
C GLU A 435 -114.23 -47.93 -66.90
N MET A 436 -113.11 -48.11 -67.62
CA MET A 436 -113.05 -48.96 -68.82
C MET A 436 -113.48 -50.41 -68.54
N ALA A 437 -113.04 -50.99 -67.41
CA ALA A 437 -113.44 -52.33 -67.01
C ALA A 437 -114.95 -52.42 -66.69
N ALA A 438 -115.52 -51.40 -66.05
CA ALA A 438 -116.96 -51.32 -65.78
C ALA A 438 -117.78 -51.15 -67.07
N LEU A 439 -117.29 -50.33 -68.02
CA LEU A 439 -117.92 -50.15 -69.34
C LEU A 439 -117.88 -51.43 -70.18
N GLU A 440 -116.75 -52.15 -70.21
CA GLU A 440 -116.63 -53.41 -70.95
C GLU A 440 -117.48 -54.52 -70.31
N ALA A 441 -117.59 -54.56 -68.97
CA ALA A 441 -118.52 -55.46 -68.27
C ALA A 441 -119.99 -55.12 -68.56
N SER A 442 -120.34 -53.84 -68.62
CA SER A 442 -121.68 -53.34 -68.99
C SER A 442 -122.03 -53.71 -70.43
N LYS A 443 -121.11 -53.47 -71.38
CA LYS A 443 -121.21 -53.92 -72.78
C LYS A 443 -121.39 -55.44 -72.86
N SER A 444 -120.58 -56.23 -72.15
CA SER A 444 -120.71 -57.69 -72.11
C SER A 444 -122.04 -58.17 -71.49
N ALA A 445 -122.68 -57.37 -70.64
CA ALA A 445 -124.05 -57.62 -70.19
C ALA A 445 -125.09 -57.25 -71.26
N LEU A 446 -124.94 -56.11 -71.92
CA LEU A 446 -125.80 -55.66 -73.01
C LEU A 446 -125.78 -56.66 -74.18
N GLU A 447 -124.61 -57.12 -74.61
CA GLU A 447 -124.43 -58.15 -75.65
C GLU A 447 -125.19 -59.44 -75.30
N ARG A 448 -125.13 -59.91 -74.05
CA ARG A 448 -125.93 -61.05 -73.58
C ARG A 448 -127.44 -60.77 -73.64
N THR A 449 -127.91 -59.56 -73.32
CA THR A 449 -129.33 -59.20 -73.50
C THR A 449 -129.75 -59.12 -74.97
N VAL A 450 -128.86 -58.68 -75.87
CA VAL A 450 -129.10 -58.65 -77.31
C VAL A 450 -129.19 -60.07 -77.88
N ILE A 451 -128.35 -61.00 -77.42
CA ILE A 451 -128.45 -62.43 -77.78
C ILE A 451 -129.81 -62.99 -77.32
N ALA A 452 -130.18 -62.82 -76.06
CA ALA A 452 -131.46 -63.30 -75.52
C ALA A 452 -132.69 -62.67 -76.22
N LEU A 453 -132.62 -61.39 -76.61
CA LEU A 453 -133.65 -60.73 -77.41
C LEU A 453 -133.71 -61.26 -78.84
N THR A 454 -132.56 -61.63 -79.42
CA THR A 454 -132.48 -62.25 -80.75
C THR A 454 -133.09 -63.65 -80.73
N GLU A 455 -132.77 -64.47 -79.73
CA GLU A 455 -133.39 -65.79 -79.49
C GLU A 455 -134.92 -65.67 -79.29
N ASN A 456 -135.37 -64.72 -78.47
CA ASN A 456 -136.80 -64.48 -78.26
C ASN A 456 -137.50 -64.01 -79.55
N THR A 457 -136.83 -63.18 -80.36
CA THR A 457 -137.32 -62.77 -81.69
C THR A 457 -137.40 -63.96 -82.65
N GLN A 458 -136.40 -64.85 -82.65
CA GLN A 458 -136.39 -66.10 -83.42
C GLN A 458 -137.59 -66.99 -83.03
N ASN A 459 -137.85 -67.13 -81.71
CA ASN A 459 -138.99 -67.88 -81.17
C ASN A 459 -140.33 -67.26 -81.60
N LEU A 460 -140.46 -65.92 -81.56
CA LEU A 460 -141.65 -65.21 -82.05
C LEU A 460 -141.86 -65.40 -83.56
N VAL A 461 -140.78 -65.49 -84.37
CA VAL A 461 -140.86 -65.82 -85.80
C VAL A 461 -141.34 -67.25 -86.01
N GLN A 462 -140.86 -68.22 -85.23
CA GLN A 462 -141.34 -69.61 -85.28
C GLN A 462 -142.81 -69.71 -84.87
N VAL A 463 -143.23 -69.05 -83.78
CA VAL A 463 -144.64 -68.98 -83.35
C VAL A 463 -145.53 -68.34 -84.41
N LYS A 464 -145.06 -67.27 -85.08
CA LYS A 464 -145.75 -66.66 -86.23
C LYS A 464 -145.91 -67.64 -87.39
N GLN A 465 -144.86 -68.37 -87.77
CA GLN A 465 -144.92 -69.38 -88.82
C GLN A 465 -145.88 -70.53 -88.48
N ALA A 466 -145.88 -71.00 -87.22
CA ALA A 466 -146.81 -72.01 -86.73
C ALA A 466 -148.26 -71.52 -86.77
N LEU A 467 -148.52 -70.27 -86.36
CA LEU A 467 -149.84 -69.63 -86.46
C LEU A 467 -150.30 -69.47 -87.92
N GLU A 468 -149.42 -69.06 -88.83
CA GLU A 468 -149.73 -68.98 -90.28
C GLU A 468 -150.03 -70.36 -90.88
N GLY A 469 -149.33 -71.41 -90.45
CA GLY A 469 -149.63 -72.80 -90.80
C GLY A 469 -150.99 -73.26 -90.28
N ALA A 470 -151.26 -73.03 -88.99
CA ALA A 470 -152.54 -73.37 -88.36
C ALA A 470 -153.72 -72.60 -88.99
N LEU A 471 -153.53 -71.33 -89.37
CA LEU A 471 -154.55 -70.51 -90.01
C LEU A 471 -154.82 -70.96 -91.45
N LYS A 472 -153.80 -71.40 -92.20
CA LYS A 472 -153.97 -72.11 -93.47
C LYS A 472 -154.78 -73.41 -93.29
N ALA A 473 -154.41 -74.27 -92.34
CA ALA A 473 -155.11 -75.53 -92.07
C ALA A 473 -156.58 -75.31 -91.66
N ASN A 474 -156.85 -74.31 -90.82
CA ASN A 474 -158.20 -73.89 -90.48
C ASN A 474 -158.97 -73.39 -91.72
N SER A 475 -158.33 -72.65 -92.63
CA SER A 475 -158.97 -72.19 -93.87
C SER A 475 -159.35 -73.33 -94.82
N THR A 476 -158.53 -74.39 -94.91
CA THR A 476 -158.85 -75.59 -95.70
C THR A 476 -159.97 -76.40 -95.08
N GLU A 477 -159.98 -76.58 -93.75
CA GLU A 477 -161.06 -77.31 -93.08
C GLU A 477 -162.39 -76.52 -93.15
N ARG A 478 -162.35 -75.19 -93.07
CA ARG A 478 -163.54 -74.35 -93.28
C ARG A 478 -164.14 -74.53 -94.68
N ARG A 479 -163.31 -74.71 -95.71
CA ARG A 479 -163.77 -75.05 -97.08
C ARG A 479 -164.41 -76.45 -97.11
N ARG A 480 -163.80 -77.44 -96.47
CA ARG A 480 -164.32 -78.83 -96.39
C ARG A 480 -165.67 -78.91 -95.68
N ILE A 481 -165.83 -78.18 -94.57
CA ILE A 481 -167.11 -78.04 -93.87
C ILE A 481 -168.15 -77.31 -94.74
N THR A 482 -167.73 -76.30 -95.51
CA THR A 482 -168.63 -75.55 -96.41
C THR A 482 -169.16 -76.40 -97.57
N SER A 483 -168.37 -77.33 -98.14
CA SER A 483 -168.89 -78.30 -99.11
C SER A 483 -169.85 -79.29 -98.43
N LEU A 484 -169.45 -79.89 -97.30
CA LEU A 484 -170.28 -80.86 -96.57
C LEU A 484 -171.66 -80.29 -96.17
N ALA A 485 -171.71 -79.02 -95.77
CA ALA A 485 -172.94 -78.29 -95.45
C ALA A 485 -173.81 -77.97 -96.69
N LYS A 486 -173.20 -77.86 -97.87
CA LYS A 486 -173.92 -77.67 -99.14
C LYS A 486 -174.54 -78.98 -99.63
N ASP A 487 -173.82 -80.08 -99.49
CA ASP A 487 -174.27 -81.40 -99.92
C ASP A 487 -175.41 -81.90 -99.01
N THR A 488 -175.26 -81.80 -97.69
CA THR A 488 -176.35 -82.10 -96.75
C THR A 488 -177.58 -81.19 -96.90
N ALA A 489 -177.43 -79.95 -97.39
CA ALA A 489 -178.58 -79.10 -97.72
C ALA A 489 -179.35 -79.59 -98.96
N LEU A 490 -178.66 -80.19 -99.94
CA LEU A 490 -179.30 -80.83 -101.10
C LEU A 490 -180.11 -82.06 -100.68
N ASP A 491 -179.53 -82.92 -99.83
CA ASP A 491 -180.23 -84.09 -99.27
C ASP A 491 -181.50 -83.69 -98.51
N LEU A 492 -181.43 -82.63 -97.71
CA LEU A 492 -182.56 -82.10 -96.94
C LEU A 492 -183.67 -81.55 -97.86
N CYS A 493 -183.32 -80.92 -98.97
CA CYS A 493 -184.29 -80.52 -100.00
C CYS A 493 -184.99 -81.73 -100.64
N SER A 494 -184.24 -82.78 -100.98
CA SER A 494 -184.79 -84.02 -101.55
C SER A 494 -185.72 -84.73 -100.55
N ALA A 495 -185.33 -84.81 -99.27
CA ALA A 495 -186.15 -85.39 -98.20
C ALA A 495 -187.46 -84.60 -97.98
N LEU A 496 -187.42 -83.26 -98.02
CA LEU A 496 -188.62 -82.41 -97.95
C LEU A 496 -189.57 -82.62 -99.14
N GLN A 497 -189.02 -82.88 -100.33
CA GLN A 497 -189.81 -83.13 -101.53
C GLN A 497 -190.52 -84.49 -101.47
N ALA A 498 -189.83 -85.54 -100.99
CA ALA A 498 -190.45 -86.84 -100.70
C ALA A 498 -191.54 -86.74 -99.62
N ASN A 499 -191.33 -85.95 -98.56
CA ASN A 499 -192.31 -85.76 -97.49
C ASN A 499 -193.61 -85.09 -97.99
N LYS A 500 -193.53 -84.19 -98.98
CA LYS A 500 -194.71 -83.63 -99.66
C LYS A 500 -195.52 -84.69 -100.43
N ALA A 501 -194.86 -85.67 -101.07
CA ALA A 501 -195.54 -86.74 -101.81
C ALA A 501 -196.26 -87.71 -100.86
N LEU A 502 -195.60 -88.14 -99.77
CA LEU A 502 -196.24 -88.92 -98.70
C LEU A 502 -197.48 -88.19 -98.13
N LYS A 503 -197.40 -86.87 -97.98
CA LYS A 503 -198.51 -86.07 -97.44
C LYS A 503 -199.72 -85.96 -98.37
N SER A 504 -199.60 -86.16 -99.69
CA SER A 504 -200.78 -86.29 -100.56
C SER A 504 -201.40 -87.68 -100.45
N GLN A 505 -200.58 -88.75 -100.49
CA GLN A 505 -201.07 -90.13 -100.32
C GLN A 505 -201.86 -90.33 -99.02
N VAL A 506 -201.40 -89.73 -97.91
CA VAL A 506 -202.13 -89.76 -96.63
C VAL A 506 -203.50 -89.07 -96.74
N ASN A 507 -203.63 -87.97 -97.48
CA ASN A 507 -204.91 -87.29 -97.67
C ASN A 507 -205.89 -88.11 -98.53
N ASP A 508 -205.39 -88.78 -99.58
CA ASP A 508 -206.21 -89.64 -100.45
C ASP A 508 -206.72 -90.88 -99.69
N LEU A 509 -205.88 -91.46 -98.82
CA LEU A 509 -206.28 -92.50 -97.87
C LEU A 509 -207.31 -91.97 -96.84
N GLN A 510 -207.13 -90.75 -96.33
CA GLN A 510 -208.09 -90.13 -95.41
C GLN A 510 -209.48 -89.93 -96.05
N ALA A 511 -209.52 -89.59 -97.35
CA ALA A 511 -210.77 -89.45 -98.09
C ALA A 511 -211.52 -90.79 -98.24
N THR A 512 -210.83 -91.86 -98.63
CA THR A 512 -211.43 -93.20 -98.81
C THR A 512 -211.92 -93.82 -97.49
N VAL A 513 -211.22 -93.58 -96.38
CA VAL A 513 -211.68 -93.99 -95.03
C VAL A 513 -213.00 -93.33 -94.64
N ASN A 514 -213.19 -92.05 -94.96
CA ASN A 514 -214.43 -91.33 -94.62
C ASN A 514 -215.66 -91.86 -95.39
N GLU A 515 -215.50 -92.23 -96.66
CA GLU A 515 -216.62 -92.79 -97.46
C GLU A 515 -217.00 -94.20 -97.01
N LEU A 516 -216.02 -95.03 -96.61
CA LEU A 516 -216.30 -96.34 -95.99
C LEU A 516 -217.09 -96.22 -94.68
N ASN A 517 -216.76 -95.24 -93.84
CA ASN A 517 -217.43 -95.02 -92.56
C ASN A 517 -218.90 -94.58 -92.74
N SER A 518 -219.18 -93.77 -93.79
CA SER A 518 -220.55 -93.38 -94.16
C SER A 518 -221.45 -94.59 -94.48
N ARG A 519 -220.91 -95.64 -95.11
CA ARG A 519 -221.66 -96.86 -95.45
C ARG A 519 -221.88 -97.81 -94.26
N LEU A 520 -221.18 -97.64 -93.15
CA LEU A 520 -221.28 -98.57 -92.01
C LEU A 520 -222.49 -98.29 -91.10
N GLN A 521 -222.97 -97.05 -91.03
CA GLN A 521 -223.99 -96.63 -90.05
C GLN A 521 -225.44 -97.04 -90.40
N THR A 522 -225.72 -97.49 -91.61
CA THR A 522 -227.10 -97.69 -92.11
C THR A 522 -227.70 -99.10 -91.86
N ALA A 523 -226.98 -100.04 -91.24
CA ALA A 523 -227.31 -101.47 -91.39
C ALA A 523 -227.26 -102.37 -90.12
N SER A 524 -227.58 -101.89 -88.90
CA SER A 524 -227.48 -102.72 -87.68
C SER A 524 -228.63 -102.61 -86.65
N LYS A 525 -229.82 -103.11 -87.03
CA LYS A 525 -231.01 -103.59 -86.26
C LYS A 525 -232.22 -103.46 -87.20
N VAL A 526 -233.05 -104.47 -87.49
CA VAL A 526 -233.51 -105.68 -86.77
C VAL A 526 -233.81 -106.80 -87.79
N ILE A 527 -233.60 -108.12 -87.62
CA ILE A 527 -232.63 -108.98 -86.90
C ILE A 527 -232.49 -110.23 -87.81
N HIS A 528 -231.37 -110.49 -88.49
CA HIS A 528 -231.28 -111.67 -89.38
C HIS A 528 -229.91 -112.37 -89.44
N PHE A 529 -229.99 -113.70 -89.28
CA PHE A 529 -229.31 -114.79 -89.98
C PHE A 529 -227.88 -114.60 -90.56
N ALA A 530 -227.00 -115.43 -90.01
CA ALA A 530 -226.19 -116.43 -90.71
C ALA A 530 -225.28 -116.02 -91.89
N GLY A 531 -224.03 -116.51 -91.81
CA GLY A 531 -223.38 -117.08 -92.99
C GLY A 531 -221.94 -116.63 -93.21
N PRO A 532 -221.14 -117.42 -93.96
CA PRO A 532 -219.70 -117.42 -93.74
C PRO A 532 -218.84 -117.11 -94.98
N ALA A 533 -217.56 -116.89 -94.69
CA ALA A 533 -216.40 -117.13 -95.56
C ALA A 533 -216.34 -116.41 -96.93
N SER A 534 -215.31 -115.58 -97.10
CA SER A 534 -214.29 -115.81 -98.16
C SER A 534 -213.12 -114.82 -98.10
N ARG A 535 -211.89 -115.38 -98.11
CA ARG A 535 -210.70 -114.94 -98.89
C ARG A 535 -210.12 -113.52 -98.57
N ARG A 536 -208.83 -113.23 -98.78
CA ARG A 536 -207.84 -113.90 -99.65
C ARG A 536 -206.36 -113.68 -99.24
N GLU A 537 -205.47 -114.48 -99.86
CA GLU A 537 -204.01 -114.32 -100.10
C GLU A 537 -203.36 -112.93 -99.78
N ALA A 538 -202.19 -112.82 -99.10
CA ALA A 538 -200.80 -113.10 -99.56
C ALA A 538 -200.37 -112.24 -100.79
N PRO A 539 -199.18 -111.59 -100.80
CA PRO A 539 -197.81 -112.18 -100.74
C PRO A 539 -197.03 -111.84 -99.43
N ALA A 540 -195.84 -112.36 -99.08
CA ALA A 540 -194.53 -112.59 -99.76
C ALA A 540 -193.71 -111.28 -99.93
N GLU A 541 -192.53 -111.13 -99.31
CA GLU A 541 -191.15 -111.51 -99.73
C GLU A 541 -190.33 -110.26 -100.13
N GLU A 542 -189.01 -110.41 -100.37
CA GLU A 542 -187.99 -109.36 -100.62
C GLU A 542 -187.67 -108.45 -99.39
N VAL A 543 -186.44 -108.25 -98.88
CA VAL A 543 -185.06 -108.55 -99.31
C VAL A 543 -184.60 -107.77 -100.55
N PRO A 544 -183.86 -106.66 -100.35
CA PRO A 544 -182.38 -106.67 -100.51
C PRO A 544 -181.66 -106.21 -99.22
N THR A 545 -180.37 -106.44 -98.90
CA THR A 545 -179.16 -107.01 -99.55
C THR A 545 -178.60 -106.31 -100.80
N PHE A 546 -177.56 -105.47 -100.59
CA PHE A 546 -176.29 -105.26 -101.35
C PHE A 546 -175.79 -103.80 -101.15
N VAL A 547 -174.52 -103.40 -101.30
CA VAL A 547 -173.19 -103.94 -100.91
C VAL A 547 -172.10 -102.97 -101.47
N GLU A 548 -170.91 -102.91 -100.83
CA GLU A 548 -169.67 -102.24 -101.32
C GLU A 548 -169.76 -100.70 -101.56
N GLU A 549 -168.66 -99.92 -101.67
CA GLU A 549 -167.21 -100.17 -101.68
C GLU A 549 -166.53 -99.57 -100.41
N SER A 550 -165.41 -100.09 -99.85
CA SER A 550 -163.99 -100.02 -100.30
C SER A 550 -163.42 -98.57 -100.35
N SER A 551 -162.19 -98.23 -99.92
CA SER A 551 -161.00 -99.01 -99.47
C SER A 551 -160.20 -98.24 -98.37
N ILE A 552 -159.35 -98.87 -97.52
CA ILE A 552 -157.87 -99.04 -97.60
C ILE A 552 -157.16 -97.73 -98.09
N GLU A 553 -156.13 -97.11 -97.48
CA GLU A 553 -154.91 -97.54 -96.75
C GLU A 553 -154.62 -96.64 -95.51
N HIS A 554 -153.94 -97.05 -94.42
CA HIS A 554 -152.58 -97.60 -94.25
C HIS A 554 -151.43 -96.58 -94.44
N SER A 555 -150.87 -96.03 -93.35
CA SER A 555 -149.42 -95.81 -93.12
C SER A 555 -149.10 -94.99 -91.85
N GLY A 556 -147.99 -95.31 -91.19
CA GLY A 556 -147.21 -94.33 -90.38
C GLY A 556 -146.01 -93.85 -91.22
N PRO A 557 -144.82 -93.56 -90.64
CA PRO A 557 -144.47 -93.38 -89.23
C PRO A 557 -143.72 -92.03 -89.01
N GLY A 558 -143.07 -91.86 -87.86
CA GLY A 558 -141.73 -91.24 -87.85
C GLY A 558 -141.50 -89.96 -87.03
N ASN A 559 -140.69 -90.12 -85.99
CA ASN A 559 -139.45 -89.36 -85.71
C ASN A 559 -139.45 -87.82 -85.55
N SER A 560 -139.07 -87.39 -84.34
CA SER A 560 -137.77 -86.74 -84.01
C SER A 560 -137.86 -85.42 -83.22
N MET A 561 -137.12 -85.42 -82.09
CA MET A 561 -136.70 -84.29 -81.23
C MET A 561 -137.81 -83.50 -80.53
#